data_AF-A0A2N6ARX6-F1
#
_entry.id   AF-A0A2N6ARX6-F1
#
_cell.length_a   1.000
_cell.length_b   1.000
_cell.length_c   1.000
_cell.angle_alpha   90.00
_cell.angle_beta   90.00
_cell.angle_gamma   90.00
#
_symmetry.space_group_name_H-M   'P 1'
#
loop_
_entity.id
_entity.type
_entity.pdbx_description
1 polymer ?
#
loop_
_entity_poly.entity_id
_entity_poly.type
_entity_poly.pdbx_seq_one_letter_code
_entity_poly.pdbx_strand_id
1 'polypeptide(L)'
;AEIGISVLSHPHAIECAGEAELLAALNPDQVGLILSEQGRRALFLPKVWSDLPDPRDFLRELKRKGGWPADYWSADMRAERFSAEYF
;
A
#
# COMPACT_ATOMS: atom_id res chain seq x y z
N ALA A 1 -28.29 -10.88 -2.39
CA ALA A 1 -26.99 -10.26 -2.67
C ALA A 1 -26.43 -9.81 -1.33
N GLU A 2 -25.24 -10.28 -0.96
CA GLU A 2 -24.54 -9.84 0.24
C GLU A 2 -23.78 -8.54 -0.10
N ILE A 3 -23.90 -7.51 0.74
CA ILE A 3 -23.22 -6.23 0.56
C ILE A 3 -22.14 -6.15 1.63
N GLY A 4 -20.88 -5.99 1.23
CA GLY A 4 -19.78 -5.70 2.13
C GLY A 4 -19.44 -4.21 2.10
N ILE A 5 -19.34 -3.58 3.27
CA ILE A 5 -18.93 -2.18 3.41
C ILE A 5 -17.51 -2.15 4.00
N SER A 6 -16.67 -1.23 3.51
CA SER A 6 -15.36 -0.97 4.09
C SER A 6 -15.23 0.52 4.41
N VAL A 7 -15.01 0.84 5.68
CA VAL A 7 -14.81 2.21 6.17
C VAL A 7 -13.32 2.44 6.34
N LEU A 8 -12.78 3.50 5.71
CA LEU A 8 -11.34 3.77 5.68
C LEU A 8 -10.99 4.94 6.59
N SER A 9 -9.88 4.84 7.32
CA SER A 9 -9.31 5.99 8.03
C SER A 9 -8.75 7.03 7.05
N HIS A 10 -8.48 8.24 7.55
CA HIS A 10 -7.67 9.20 6.81
C HIS A 10 -6.26 8.59 6.59
N PRO A 11 -5.68 8.72 5.38
CA PRO A 11 -4.32 8.29 5.13
C PRO A 11 -3.30 9.14 5.90
N HIS A 12 -2.24 8.48 6.37
CA HIS A 12 -1.10 9.10 7.03
C HIS A 12 0.17 8.77 6.24
N ALA A 13 1.01 9.78 6.00
CA ALA A 13 2.28 9.58 5.31
C ALA A 13 3.19 8.59 6.05
N ILE A 14 3.92 7.79 5.28
CA ILE A 14 5.02 6.95 5.77
C ILE A 14 6.32 7.65 5.38
N GLU A 15 7.06 8.12 6.39
CA GLU A 15 8.40 8.67 6.16
C GLU A 15 9.35 7.53 5.79
N CYS A 16 9.83 7.55 4.55
CA CYS A 16 10.80 6.62 4.03
C CYS A 16 11.65 7.31 2.96
N ALA A 17 12.97 7.17 3.02
CA ALA A 17 13.89 7.68 2.01
C ALA A 17 14.01 6.71 0.81
N GLY A 18 13.46 5.52 0.92
CA GLY A 18 13.62 4.45 -0.06
C GLY A 18 12.66 3.29 0.15
N GLU A 19 12.60 2.43 -0.87
CA GLU A 19 11.82 1.19 -0.83
C GLU A 19 12.20 0.28 0.34
N ALA A 20 13.49 0.18 0.67
CA ALA A 20 13.95 -0.66 1.79
C ALA A 20 13.39 -0.18 3.14
N GLU A 21 13.32 1.14 3.35
CA GLU A 21 12.74 1.73 4.56
C GLU A 21 11.22 1.58 4.58
N LEU A 22 10.56 1.73 3.43
CA LEU A 22 9.12 1.44 3.31
C LEU A 22 8.83 -0.02 3.68
N LEU A 23 9.60 -0.98 3.16
CA LEU A 23 9.43 -2.39 3.49
C LEU A 23 9.64 -2.66 4.99
N ALA A 24 10.58 -1.98 5.64
CA ALA A 24 10.78 -2.07 7.07
C ALA A 24 9.60 -1.49 7.87
N ALA A 25 9.00 -0.40 7.38
CA ALA A 25 7.85 0.25 8.02
C ALA A 25 6.52 -0.53 7.86
N LEU A 26 6.41 -1.40 6.86
CA LEU A 26 5.21 -2.21 6.60
C LEU A 26 5.12 -3.49 7.46
N ASN A 27 6.11 -3.76 8.31
CA ASN A 27 6.15 -4.93 9.17
C ASN A 27 5.94 -4.50 10.64
N PRO A 28 4.94 -5.00 11.41
CA PRO A 28 3.97 -6.08 11.13
C PRO A 28 2.53 -5.58 10.89
N ASP A 29 2.30 -4.28 10.77
CA ASP A 29 0.95 -3.72 10.74
C ASP A 29 0.28 -4.03 9.39
N GLN A 30 -0.74 -4.90 9.38
CA GLN A 30 -1.57 -5.19 8.20
C GLN A 30 -2.46 -3.99 7.85
N VAL A 31 -1.83 -2.91 7.37
CA VAL A 31 -2.47 -1.64 7.01
C VAL A 31 -2.81 -1.62 5.51
N GLY A 32 -3.72 -0.74 5.13
CA GLY A 32 -3.88 -0.33 3.75
C GLY A 32 -2.74 0.57 3.33
N LEU A 33 -2.32 0.47 2.08
CA LEU A 33 -1.20 1.23 1.52
C LEU A 33 -1.63 1.94 0.24
N ILE A 34 -1.25 3.21 0.13
CA ILE A 34 -1.37 4.03 -1.07
C ILE A 34 0.04 4.34 -1.57
N LEU A 35 0.27 4.16 -2.86
CA LEU A 35 1.43 4.71 -3.56
C LEU A 35 0.97 5.79 -4.54
N SER A 36 1.71 6.88 -4.63
CA SER A 36 1.44 7.94 -5.60
C SER A 36 2.71 8.61 -6.12
N GLU A 37 2.70 8.97 -7.41
CA GLU A 37 3.80 9.66 -8.08
C GLU A 37 3.29 10.23 -9.43
N GLN A 38 3.57 11.50 -9.73
CA GLN A 38 3.31 12.12 -11.05
C GLN A 38 1.93 11.80 -11.66
N GLY A 39 0.87 11.86 -10.85
CA GLY A 39 -0.51 11.59 -11.28
C GLY A 39 -0.91 10.11 -11.34
N ARG A 40 0.03 9.18 -11.15
CA ARG A 40 -0.27 7.76 -10.91
C ARG A 40 -0.59 7.54 -9.44
N ARG A 41 -1.55 6.66 -9.16
CA ARG A 41 -1.95 6.31 -7.80
C ARG A 41 -2.52 4.90 -7.75
N ALA A 42 -2.12 4.12 -6.76
CA ALA A 42 -2.67 2.80 -6.48
C ALA A 42 -2.90 2.59 -4.99
N LEU A 43 -3.84 1.71 -4.65
CA LEU A 43 -4.20 1.36 -3.29
C LEU A 43 -4.42 -0.15 -3.15
N PHE A 44 -3.94 -0.70 -2.03
CA PHE A 44 -4.37 -1.97 -1.48
C PHE A 44 -5.00 -1.78 -0.10
N LEU A 45 -6.08 -2.54 0.13
CA LEU A 45 -6.76 -2.60 1.42
C LEU A 45 -6.05 -3.59 2.35
N PRO A 46 -6.18 -3.44 3.68
CA PRO A 46 -5.66 -4.40 4.66
C PRO A 46 -5.93 -5.87 4.32
N LYS A 47 -7.14 -6.20 3.86
CA LYS A 47 -7.51 -7.58 3.51
C LYS A 47 -6.59 -8.27 2.49
N VAL A 48 -5.90 -7.50 1.63
CA VAL A 48 -5.00 -8.04 0.60
C VAL A 48 -3.78 -8.73 1.21
N TRP A 49 -3.40 -8.39 2.45
CA TRP A 49 -2.33 -9.10 3.18
C TRP A 49 -2.58 -10.61 3.34
N SER A 50 -3.85 -11.06 3.29
CA SER A 50 -4.16 -12.50 3.36
C SER A 50 -3.71 -13.26 2.10
N ASP A 51 -3.76 -12.61 0.94
CA ASP A 51 -3.32 -13.18 -0.33
C ASP A 51 -1.82 -12.92 -0.60
N LEU A 52 -1.30 -11.80 -0.07
CA LEU A 52 0.08 -11.34 -0.23
C LEU A 52 0.69 -11.05 1.15
N PRO A 53 1.07 -12.08 1.93
CA PRO A 53 1.57 -11.90 3.29
C PRO A 53 3.02 -11.39 3.34
N ASP A 54 3.79 -11.52 2.26
CA ASP A 54 5.14 -10.97 2.16
C ASP A 54 5.09 -9.49 1.77
N PRO A 55 5.67 -8.56 2.57
CA PRO A 55 5.66 -7.13 2.25
C PRO A 55 6.30 -6.76 0.91
N ARG A 56 7.29 -7.53 0.44
CA ARG A 56 7.92 -7.32 -0.87
C ARG A 56 6.95 -7.67 -1.98
N ASP A 57 6.27 -8.80 -1.87
CA ASP A 57 5.27 -9.20 -2.86
C ASP A 57 4.08 -8.24 -2.87
N PHE A 58 3.59 -7.84 -1.69
CA PHE A 58 2.55 -6.83 -1.54
C PHE A 58 2.92 -5.52 -2.24
N LEU A 59 4.14 -5.02 -2.01
CA LEU A 59 4.61 -3.77 -2.61
C LEU A 59 4.81 -3.89 -4.12
N ARG A 60 5.38 -5.00 -4.59
CA ARG A 60 5.59 -5.28 -6.03
C ARG A 60 4.27 -5.32 -6.79
N GLU A 61 3.27 -6.00 -6.25
CA GLU A 61 1.94 -6.08 -6.86
C GLU A 61 1.19 -4.75 -6.80
N LEU A 62 1.36 -3.96 -5.73
CA LEU A 62 0.79 -2.62 -5.65
C LEU A 62 1.37 -1.69 -6.71
N LYS A 63 2.68 -1.75 -6.94
CA LYS A 63 3.36 -0.99 -8.01
C LYS A 63 2.85 -1.39 -9.39
N ARG A 64 2.74 -2.69 -9.66
CA ARG A 64 2.19 -3.21 -10.92
C ARG A 64 0.77 -2.71 -11.15
N LYS A 65 -0.09 -2.76 -10.13
CA LYS A 65 -1.45 -2.22 -10.17
C LYS A 65 -1.49 -0.71 -10.48
N GLY A 66 -0.50 0.04 -10.01
CA GLY A 66 -0.35 1.48 -10.29
C GLY A 66 0.38 1.83 -11.58
N GLY A 67 0.77 0.85 -12.38
CA GLY A 67 1.46 1.06 -13.65
C GLY A 67 2.96 1.35 -13.53
N TRP A 68 3.57 1.08 -12.37
CA TRP A 68 5.02 1.10 -12.21
C TRP A 68 5.63 -0.30 -12.41
N PRO A 69 6.89 -0.41 -12.87
CA PRO A 69 7.64 -1.65 -12.79
C PRO A 69 7.76 -2.14 -11.33
N ALA A 70 7.79 -3.46 -11.11
CA ALA A 70 7.83 -4.04 -9.77
C ALA A 70 9.06 -3.60 -8.95
N ASP A 71 10.21 -3.46 -9.62
CA ASP A 71 11.50 -3.08 -9.02
C ASP A 71 11.76 -1.55 -9.08
N TYR A 72 10.75 -0.76 -9.43
CA TYR A 72 10.89 0.70 -9.56
C TYR A 72 10.72 1.42 -8.22
N TRP A 73 11.58 2.41 -7.98
CA TRP A 73 11.43 3.39 -6.91
C TRP A 73 12.00 4.74 -7.37
N SER A 74 11.47 5.83 -6.83
CA SER A 74 12.00 7.17 -7.04
C SER A 74 11.87 8.02 -5.77
N ALA A 75 12.60 9.13 -5.71
CA ALA A 75 12.50 10.09 -4.60
C ALA A 75 11.16 10.86 -4.58
N ASP A 76 10.41 10.87 -5.69
CA ASP A 76 9.11 11.54 -5.78
C ASP A 76 7.95 10.62 -5.38
N MET A 77 8.19 9.31 -5.26
CA MET A 77 7.18 8.33 -4.87
C MET A 77 6.81 8.53 -3.40
N ARG A 78 5.50 8.70 -3.15
CA ARG A 78 4.96 8.89 -1.80
C ARG A 78 4.15 7.68 -1.38
N ALA A 79 4.35 7.28 -0.13
CA ALA A 79 3.62 6.19 0.50
C ALA A 79 2.76 6.72 1.66
N GLU A 80 1.51 6.27 1.74
CA GLU A 80 0.59 6.59 2.83
C GLU A 80 -0.10 5.31 3.33
N ARG A 81 -0.27 5.19 4.66
CA ARG A 81 -1.00 4.09 5.29
C ARG A 81 -2.36 4.52 5.81
N PHE A 82 -3.30 3.59 5.84
CA PHE A 82 -4.63 3.77 6.44
C PHE A 82 -5.13 2.44 7.03
N SER A 83 -6.09 2.48 7.96
CA SER A 83 -6.79 1.29 8.44
C SER A 83 -8.16 1.16 7.76
N ALA A 84 -8.72 -0.05 7.76
CA ALA A 84 -10.06 -0.31 7.25
C ALA A 84 -10.85 -1.19 8.22
N GLU A 85 -12.12 -0.84 8.44
CA GLU A 85 -13.10 -1.64 9.17
C GLU A 85 -14.12 -2.23 8.19
N TYR A 86 -14.47 -3.51 8.38
CA TYR A 86 -15.31 -4.29 7.45
C TYR A 86 -16.64 -4.64 8.11
N PHE A 87 -17.75 -4.44 7.38
CA PHE A 87 -19.13 -4.68 7.82
C PHE A 87 -19.94 -5.45 6.77
#